data_AF-A0A1F2T008-F1
#
_entry.id   AF-A0A1F2T008-F1
#
_cell.length_a   1.000
_cell.length_b   1.000
_cell.length_c   1.000
_cell.angle_alpha   90.00
_cell.angle_beta   90.00
_cell.angle_gamma   90.00
#
_symmetry.space_group_name_H-M   'P 1'
#
loop_
_entity.id
_entity.type
_entity.pdbx_description
1 polymer ?
#
loop_
_entity_poly.entity_id
_entity_poly.type
_entity_poly.pdbx_seq_one_letter_code
_entity_poly.pdbx_strand_id
1 'polypeptide(L)'
;MPAAGRRGLLVITARWAGASILIGFLAGFYLSANQGRFVGETGNLLPLHAAGFHAVQAIPLVALLFAWSAAPVETGKRWLHVAGAAWALACVAIWWRTANGRAVTDLTGAGTLSVVFLGVWTIAALRALVAWRVHGSMMQARRGTCPTY
;
A
#
# COMPACT_ATOMS: atom_id res chain seq x y z
N MET A 1 15.23 -16.62 10.60
CA MET A 1 14.16 -15.77 11.22
C MET A 1 13.11 -16.68 11.83
N PRO A 2 12.66 -16.45 13.07
CA PRO A 2 11.62 -17.27 13.68
C PRO A 2 10.27 -17.11 12.96
N ALA A 3 9.55 -18.21 12.75
CA ALA A 3 8.26 -18.25 12.04
C ALA A 3 7.21 -17.27 12.62
N ALA A 4 7.24 -17.06 13.93
CA ALA A 4 6.34 -16.14 14.64
C ALA A 4 6.45 -14.68 14.15
N GLY A 5 7.66 -14.21 13.82
CA GLY A 5 7.87 -12.85 13.33
C GLY A 5 7.20 -12.60 11.98
N ARG A 6 7.31 -13.59 11.06
CA ARG A 6 6.72 -13.51 9.72
C ARG A 6 5.19 -13.53 9.76
N ARG A 7 4.60 -14.29 10.70
CA ARG A 7 3.15 -14.29 10.92
C ARG A 7 2.63 -12.89 11.28
N GLY A 8 3.40 -12.12 12.06
CA GLY A 8 3.05 -10.73 12.39
C GLY A 8 2.93 -9.82 11.17
N LEU A 9 3.81 -9.96 10.18
CA LEU A 9 3.74 -9.19 8.93
C LEU A 9 2.47 -9.52 8.14
N LEU A 10 2.08 -10.80 8.06
CA LEU A 10 0.86 -11.23 7.37
C LEU A 10 -0.40 -10.66 8.03
N VAL A 11 -0.48 -10.67 9.36
CA VAL A 11 -1.64 -10.13 10.09
C VAL A 11 -1.79 -8.61 9.85
N ILE A 12 -0.70 -7.85 9.92
CA ILE A 12 -0.73 -6.40 9.66
C ILE A 12 -1.13 -6.13 8.21
N THR A 13 -0.59 -6.89 7.26
CA THR A 13 -0.93 -6.81 5.84
C THR A 13 -2.42 -7.03 5.62
N ALA A 14 -2.97 -8.13 6.13
CA ALA A 14 -4.37 -8.48 5.99
C ALA A 14 -5.30 -7.42 6.58
N ARG A 15 -4.94 -6.83 7.75
CA ARG A 15 -5.72 -5.76 8.38
C ARG A 15 -5.81 -4.52 7.50
N TRP A 16 -4.69 -4.02 7.00
CA TRP A 16 -4.68 -2.79 6.20
C TRP A 16 -5.21 -2.98 4.78
N ALA A 17 -4.90 -4.11 4.15
CA ALA A 17 -5.48 -4.46 2.86
C ALA A 17 -6.99 -4.64 3.00
N GLY A 18 -7.45 -5.37 4.02
CA GLY A 18 -8.88 -5.55 4.31
C GLY A 18 -9.60 -4.22 4.55
N ALA A 19 -9.04 -3.31 5.35
CA ALA A 19 -9.62 -1.98 5.57
C ALA A 19 -9.78 -1.19 4.27
N SER A 20 -8.76 -1.21 3.40
CA SER A 20 -8.78 -0.48 2.12
C SER A 20 -9.75 -1.12 1.11
N ILE A 21 -9.83 -2.46 1.09
CA ILE A 21 -10.79 -3.22 0.28
C ILE A 21 -12.22 -2.88 0.69
N LEU A 22 -12.52 -2.77 1.98
CA LEU A 22 -13.85 -2.38 2.44
C LEU A 22 -14.26 -1.01 1.87
N ILE A 23 -13.34 -0.03 1.85
CA ILE A 23 -13.58 1.26 1.19
C ILE A 23 -13.85 1.09 -0.31
N GLY A 24 -13.07 0.24 -0.99
CA GLY A 24 -13.27 -0.08 -2.41
C GLY A 24 -14.63 -0.75 -2.71
N PHE A 25 -15.09 -1.64 -1.82
CA PHE A 25 -16.42 -2.24 -1.91
C PHE A 25 -17.53 -1.22 -1.70
N LEU A 26 -17.41 -0.31 -0.73
CA LEU A 26 -18.39 0.77 -0.54
C LEU A 26 -18.51 1.65 -1.78
N ALA A 27 -17.39 1.98 -2.42
CA ALA A 27 -17.39 2.67 -3.71
C ALA A 27 -18.10 1.83 -4.79
N GLY A 28 -17.81 0.52 -4.86
CA GLY A 28 -18.48 -0.41 -5.77
C GLY A 28 -19.99 -0.49 -5.57
N PHE A 29 -20.47 -0.53 -4.33
CA PHE A 29 -21.90 -0.51 -4.03
C PHE A 29 -22.55 0.79 -4.49
N TYR A 30 -21.90 1.94 -4.28
CA TYR A 30 -22.40 3.20 -4.79
C TYR A 30 -22.48 3.19 -6.33
N LEU A 31 -21.41 2.74 -7.01
CA LEU A 31 -21.37 2.62 -8.47
C LEU A 31 -22.55 1.80 -9.01
N SER A 32 -22.83 0.65 -8.38
CA SER A 32 -23.93 -0.24 -8.74
C SER A 32 -25.30 0.37 -8.46
N ALA A 33 -25.48 0.99 -7.29
CA ALA A 33 -26.75 1.60 -6.89
C ALA A 33 -27.12 2.80 -7.78
N ASN A 34 -26.12 3.61 -8.16
CA ASN A 34 -26.31 4.78 -9.02
C ASN A 34 -26.27 4.42 -10.52
N GLN A 35 -26.00 3.15 -10.87
CA GLN A 35 -25.75 2.69 -12.25
C GLN A 35 -24.78 3.57 -13.03
N GLY A 36 -23.79 4.14 -12.36
CA GLY A 36 -22.98 5.21 -12.90
C GLY A 36 -21.73 5.50 -12.09
N ARG A 37 -20.70 6.03 -12.77
CA ARG A 37 -19.40 6.30 -12.16
C ARG A 37 -19.23 7.67 -11.53
N PHE A 38 -20.13 8.58 -11.85
CA PHE A 38 -19.99 9.98 -11.50
C PHE A 38 -20.73 10.32 -10.21
N VAL A 39 -20.12 11.21 -9.44
CA VAL A 39 -20.72 11.91 -8.30
C VAL A 39 -20.60 13.40 -8.63
N GLY A 40 -21.71 14.12 -8.59
CA GLY A 40 -21.76 15.52 -9.02
C GLY A 40 -21.30 15.70 -10.48
N GLU A 41 -20.62 16.82 -10.76
CA GLU A 41 -20.24 17.20 -12.12
C GLU A 41 -19.01 16.43 -12.63
N THR A 42 -17.94 16.33 -11.83
CA THR A 42 -16.64 15.80 -12.28
C THR A 42 -16.07 14.69 -11.39
N GLY A 43 -16.71 14.41 -10.25
CA GLY A 43 -16.29 13.37 -9.33
C GLY A 43 -16.45 12.00 -9.97
N ASN A 44 -15.40 11.17 -9.92
CA ASN A 44 -15.43 9.80 -10.46
C ASN A 44 -15.00 8.81 -9.37
N LEU A 45 -15.82 7.80 -9.11
CA LEU A 45 -15.58 6.79 -8.08
C LEU A 45 -14.74 5.60 -8.54
N LEU A 46 -14.51 5.43 -9.85
CA LEU A 46 -13.66 4.35 -10.37
C LEU A 46 -12.24 4.36 -9.78
N PRO A 47 -11.54 5.52 -9.65
CA PRO A 47 -10.25 5.56 -8.99
C PRO A 47 -10.27 5.05 -7.55
N LEU A 48 -11.32 5.37 -6.78
CA LEU A 48 -11.46 4.89 -5.41
C LEU A 48 -11.69 3.37 -5.36
N HIS A 49 -12.61 2.89 -6.20
CA HIS A 49 -12.90 1.47 -6.32
C HIS A 49 -11.62 0.70 -6.65
N ALA A 50 -10.91 1.09 -7.70
CA ALA A 50 -9.65 0.49 -8.10
C ALA A 50 -8.59 0.57 -6.98
N ALA A 51 -8.36 1.74 -6.38
CA ALA A 51 -7.36 1.92 -5.33
C ALA A 51 -7.62 1.04 -4.09
N GLY A 52 -8.89 0.85 -3.72
CA GLY A 52 -9.26 -0.05 -2.62
C GLY A 52 -8.86 -1.50 -2.89
N PHE A 53 -9.08 -2.00 -4.11
CA PHE A 53 -8.67 -3.37 -4.50
C PHE A 53 -7.17 -3.51 -4.73
N HIS A 54 -6.51 -2.50 -5.29
CA HIS A 54 -5.05 -2.50 -5.45
C HIS A 54 -4.30 -2.53 -4.12
N ALA A 55 -4.94 -2.25 -2.98
CA ALA A 55 -4.36 -2.45 -1.66
C ALA A 55 -3.91 -3.91 -1.42
N VAL A 56 -4.60 -4.89 -2.02
CA VAL A 56 -4.26 -6.32 -1.99
C VAL A 56 -2.93 -6.61 -2.69
N GLN A 57 -2.45 -5.72 -3.54
CA GLN A 57 -1.16 -5.86 -4.22
C GLN A 57 -0.13 -4.95 -3.56
N ALA A 58 -0.49 -3.70 -3.33
CA ALA A 58 0.41 -2.65 -2.85
C ALA A 58 0.95 -2.92 -1.44
N ILE A 59 0.11 -3.37 -0.51
CA ILE A 59 0.53 -3.59 0.89
C ILE A 59 1.30 -4.90 1.03
N PRO A 60 0.86 -6.04 0.45
CA PRO A 60 1.65 -7.27 0.50
C PRO A 60 3.02 -7.16 -0.16
N LEU A 61 3.18 -6.33 -1.21
CA LEU A 61 4.49 -6.09 -1.82
C LEU A 61 5.52 -5.56 -0.79
N VAL A 62 5.11 -4.60 0.05
CA VAL A 62 5.97 -4.06 1.12
C VAL A 62 6.31 -5.14 2.15
N ALA A 63 5.31 -5.92 2.57
CA ALA A 63 5.51 -7.00 3.52
C ALA A 63 6.45 -8.10 2.98
N LEU A 64 6.30 -8.45 1.70
CA LEU A 64 7.10 -9.45 1.01
C LEU A 64 8.57 -9.05 0.94
N LEU A 65 8.85 -7.82 0.53
CA LEU A 65 10.21 -7.27 0.46
C LEU A 65 10.88 -7.27 1.83
N PHE A 66 10.17 -6.88 2.89
CA PHE A 66 10.72 -6.98 4.25
C PHE A 66 10.92 -8.43 4.71
N ALA A 67 9.99 -9.33 4.39
CA ALA A 67 10.09 -10.75 4.74
C ALA A 67 11.26 -11.47 4.04
N TRP A 68 11.68 -10.96 2.88
CA TRP A 68 12.86 -11.42 2.14
C TRP A 68 14.13 -10.61 2.39
N SER A 69 14.07 -9.59 3.24
CA SER A 69 15.24 -8.80 3.62
C SER A 69 15.95 -9.36 4.85
N ALA A 70 17.17 -8.86 5.12
CA ALA A 70 17.86 -9.06 6.39
C ALA A 70 17.42 -8.06 7.48
N ALA A 71 16.49 -7.16 7.20
CA ALA A 71 16.08 -6.16 8.17
C ALA A 71 15.39 -6.80 9.40
N PRO A 72 15.51 -6.18 10.59
CA PRO A 72 14.79 -6.64 11.77
C PRO A 72 13.28 -6.69 11.51
N VAL A 73 12.62 -7.73 12.00
CA VAL A 73 11.17 -7.92 11.79
C VAL A 73 10.34 -6.74 12.33
N GLU A 74 10.78 -6.14 13.44
CA GLU A 74 10.13 -4.97 14.04
C GLU A 74 10.20 -3.74 13.13
N THR A 75 11.31 -3.57 12.39
CA THR A 75 11.42 -2.54 11.36
C THR A 75 10.41 -2.78 10.25
N GLY A 76 10.28 -4.02 9.78
CA GLY A 76 9.28 -4.40 8.77
C GLY A 76 7.85 -4.12 9.24
N LYS A 77 7.50 -4.48 10.48
CA LYS A 77 6.17 -4.21 11.06
C LYS A 77 5.85 -2.71 11.10
N ARG A 78 6.80 -1.88 11.57
CA ARG A 78 6.61 -0.41 11.64
C ARG A 78 6.35 0.18 10.25
N TRP A 79 7.19 -0.13 9.27
CA TRP A 79 7.01 0.37 7.91
C TRP A 79 5.75 -0.16 7.24
N LEU A 80 5.31 -1.37 7.57
CA LEU A 80 4.06 -1.92 7.07
C LEU A 80 2.83 -1.21 7.65
N HIS A 81 2.87 -0.80 8.93
CA HIS A 81 1.84 0.07 9.48
C HIS A 81 1.80 1.43 8.78
N VAL A 82 2.97 2.04 8.53
CA VAL A 82 3.06 3.31 7.78
C VAL A 82 2.49 3.15 6.36
N ALA A 83 2.92 2.13 5.62
CA ALA A 83 2.45 1.85 4.27
C ALA A 83 0.93 1.61 4.22
N GLY A 84 0.42 0.77 5.13
CA GLY A 84 -1.00 0.44 5.19
C GLY A 84 -1.88 1.63 5.59
N ALA A 85 -1.47 2.39 6.61
CA ALA A 85 -2.19 3.59 7.03
C ALA A 85 -2.19 4.66 5.94
N ALA A 86 -1.05 4.89 5.29
CA ALA A 86 -0.94 5.83 4.18
C ALA A 86 -1.86 5.44 3.02
N TRP A 87 -1.89 4.16 2.62
CA TRP A 87 -2.79 3.71 1.56
C TRP A 87 -4.28 3.91 1.92
N ALA A 88 -4.68 3.53 3.14
CA ALA A 88 -6.06 3.70 3.59
C ALA A 88 -6.46 5.18 3.66
N LEU A 89 -5.57 6.06 4.15
CA LEU A 89 -5.81 7.51 4.18
C LEU A 89 -5.86 8.11 2.77
N ALA A 90 -5.08 7.60 1.81
CA ALA A 90 -5.22 7.98 0.42
C ALA A 90 -6.61 7.61 -0.12
N CYS A 91 -7.12 6.40 0.15
CA CYS A 91 -8.49 6.02 -0.21
C CYS A 91 -9.54 6.96 0.42
N VAL A 92 -9.41 7.31 1.70
CA VAL A 92 -10.32 8.26 2.36
C VAL A 92 -10.26 9.65 1.72
N ALA A 93 -9.06 10.15 1.39
CA ALA A 93 -8.88 11.44 0.73
C ALA A 93 -9.49 11.45 -0.69
N ILE A 94 -9.32 10.37 -1.46
CA ILE A 94 -9.95 10.19 -2.77
C ILE A 94 -11.47 10.19 -2.63
N TRP A 95 -12.02 9.42 -1.68
CA TRP A 95 -13.45 9.42 -1.39
C TRP A 95 -13.96 10.82 -1.07
N TRP A 96 -13.31 11.52 -0.14
CA TRP A 96 -13.70 12.86 0.25
C TRP A 96 -13.71 13.81 -0.94
N ARG A 97 -12.69 13.75 -1.80
CA ARG A 97 -12.62 14.59 -3.00
C ARG A 97 -13.76 14.29 -3.97
N THR A 98 -13.96 13.01 -4.29
CA THR A 98 -14.98 12.56 -5.23
C THR A 98 -16.40 12.81 -4.71
N ALA A 99 -16.66 12.62 -3.41
CA ALA A 99 -17.95 12.84 -2.78
C ALA A 99 -18.40 14.31 -2.85
N ASN A 100 -17.45 15.26 -2.93
CA ASN A 100 -17.71 16.68 -3.17
C ASN A 100 -17.95 17.01 -4.65
N GLY A 101 -18.11 16.02 -5.51
CA GLY A 101 -18.41 16.20 -6.94
C GLY A 101 -17.21 16.62 -7.79
N ARG A 102 -15.99 16.54 -7.23
CA ARG A 102 -14.76 17.03 -7.87
C ARG A 102 -13.86 15.90 -8.32
N ALA A 103 -13.16 16.12 -9.44
CA ALA A 103 -12.16 15.18 -9.93
C ALA A 103 -11.05 14.91 -8.90
N VAL A 104 -10.59 13.66 -8.83
CA VAL A 104 -9.47 13.23 -7.96
C VAL A 104 -8.15 13.89 -8.34
N THR A 105 -8.00 14.27 -9.62
CA THR A 105 -6.83 14.94 -10.19
C THR A 105 -6.76 16.42 -9.88
N ASP A 106 -7.81 17.00 -9.29
CA ASP A 106 -7.77 18.37 -8.81
C ASP A 106 -7.00 18.41 -7.48
N LEU A 107 -5.75 18.87 -7.57
CA LEU A 107 -4.75 18.85 -6.50
C LEU A 107 -4.96 19.93 -5.45
N THR A 108 -6.21 20.28 -5.13
CA THR A 108 -6.57 21.18 -4.04
C THR A 108 -7.15 20.40 -2.85
N GLY A 109 -6.73 20.75 -1.63
CA GLY A 109 -7.24 20.14 -0.39
C GLY A 109 -7.05 18.62 -0.35
N ALA A 110 -8.16 17.87 -0.33
CA ALA A 110 -8.13 16.40 -0.27
C ALA A 110 -7.42 15.73 -1.45
N GLY A 111 -7.40 16.35 -2.65
CA GLY A 111 -6.63 15.83 -3.79
C GLY A 111 -5.13 15.90 -3.54
N THR A 112 -4.63 16.96 -2.88
CA THR A 112 -3.22 17.04 -2.45
C THR A 112 -2.89 15.97 -1.42
N LEU A 113 -3.80 15.76 -0.46
CA LEU A 113 -3.62 14.77 0.61
C LEU A 113 -3.49 13.35 0.05
N SER A 114 -4.29 12.98 -0.97
CA SER A 114 -4.17 11.65 -1.59
C SER A 114 -2.78 11.45 -2.22
N VAL A 115 -2.24 12.46 -2.90
CA VAL A 115 -0.87 12.43 -3.45
C VAL A 115 0.18 12.31 -2.34
N VAL A 116 0.06 13.09 -1.26
CA VAL A 116 0.98 13.02 -0.12
C VAL A 116 0.99 11.63 0.49
N PHE A 117 -0.18 11.04 0.74
CA PHE A 117 -0.28 9.71 1.33
C PHE A 117 0.25 8.61 0.38
N LEU A 118 -0.03 8.70 -0.92
CA LEU A 118 0.59 7.80 -1.90
C LEU A 118 2.11 7.98 -1.96
N GLY A 119 2.63 9.20 -1.77
CA GLY A 119 4.04 9.48 -1.60
C GLY A 119 4.63 8.80 -0.36
N VAL A 120 3.95 8.85 0.79
CA VAL A 120 4.36 8.15 2.02
C VAL A 120 4.41 6.63 1.81
N TRP A 121 3.39 6.05 1.15
CA TRP A 121 3.42 4.63 0.77
C TRP A 121 4.61 4.32 -0.15
N THR A 122 4.87 5.18 -1.14
CA THR A 122 6.00 5.02 -2.07
C THR A 122 7.34 5.01 -1.33
N ILE A 123 7.53 5.91 -0.36
CA ILE A 123 8.72 5.94 0.49
C ILE A 123 8.87 4.63 1.27
N ALA A 124 7.79 4.11 1.85
CA ALA A 124 7.81 2.84 2.58
C ALA A 124 8.17 1.66 1.65
N ALA A 125 7.63 1.63 0.44
CA ALA A 125 7.95 0.61 -0.56
C ALA A 125 9.41 0.68 -1.02
N LEU A 126 9.94 1.88 -1.27
CA LEU A 126 11.35 2.08 -1.61
C LEU A 126 12.27 1.65 -0.46
N ARG A 127 11.92 1.96 0.78
CA ARG A 127 12.67 1.50 1.97
C ARG A 127 12.69 -0.02 2.06
N ALA A 128 11.57 -0.70 1.81
CA ALA A 128 11.50 -2.15 1.76
C ALA A 128 12.35 -2.73 0.64
N LEU A 129 12.33 -2.11 -0.55
CA LEU A 129 13.12 -2.51 -1.71
C LEU A 129 14.62 -2.40 -1.44
N VAL A 130 15.07 -1.30 -0.84
CA VAL A 130 16.48 -1.10 -0.45
C VAL A 130 16.91 -2.15 0.58
N ALA A 131 16.10 -2.39 1.61
CA ALA A 131 16.39 -3.43 2.61
C ALA A 131 16.53 -4.83 1.99
N TRP A 132 15.68 -5.15 1.01
CA TRP A 132 15.74 -6.41 0.27
C TRP A 132 16.99 -6.50 -0.62
N ARG A 133 17.33 -5.45 -1.38
CA ARG A 133 18.51 -5.43 -2.26
C ARG A 133 19.83 -5.61 -1.51
N VAL A 134 19.99 -4.92 -0.37
CA VAL A 134 21.20 -5.04 0.46
C VAL A 134 21.42 -6.49 0.91
N HIS A 135 20.35 -7.22 1.20
CA HIS A 135 20.45 -8.64 1.55
C HIS A 135 20.93 -9.51 0.39
N GLY A 136 20.41 -9.29 -0.82
CA GLY A 136 20.83 -10.01 -2.03
C GLY A 136 22.32 -9.85 -2.31
N SER A 137 22.85 -8.63 -2.22
CA SER A 137 24.28 -8.35 -2.41
C SER A 137 25.15 -9.08 -1.39
N MET A 138 24.74 -9.16 -0.12
CA MET A 138 25.47 -9.90 0.92
C MET A 138 25.51 -11.41 0.65
N MET A 139 24.41 -11.99 0.16
CA MET A 139 24.37 -13.42 -0.18
C MET A 139 25.26 -13.76 -1.38
N GLN A 140 25.32 -12.89 -2.39
CA GLN A 140 26.17 -13.08 -3.55
C GLN A 140 27.66 -13.00 -3.19
N ALA A 141 28.05 -12.05 -2.33
CA ALA A 141 29.43 -11.92 -1.85
C ALA A 141 29.91 -13.17 -1.08
N ARG A 142 29.04 -13.79 -0.26
CA ARG A 142 29.39 -15.03 0.48
C ARG A 142 29.53 -16.27 -0.40
N ARG A 143 28.87 -16.31 -1.57
CA ARG A 143 28.97 -17.44 -2.50
C ARG A 143 30.26 -17.39 -3.32
N GLY A 144 30.79 -16.19 -3.59
CA GLY A 144 32.05 -16.01 -4.33
C GLY A 144 33.33 -16.32 -3.55
N THR A 145 33.24 -16.56 -2.24
CA THR A 145 34.39 -16.87 -1.37
C THR A 145 34.52 -18.36 -1.02
N CYS A 146 33.72 -19.25 -1.62
CA CYS A 146 33.89 -20.68 -1.41
C CYS A 146 35.09 -21.16 -2.24
N PRO A 147 36.19 -21.68 -1.64
CA PRO A 147 37.25 -22.30 -2.40
C PRO A 147 36.66 -23.52 -3.09
N THR A 148 36.71 -23.56 -4.42
CA THR A 148 36.58 -24.80 -5.17
C THR A 148 37.82 -25.63 -4.85
N TYR A 149 37.67 -26.57 -3.91
CA TYR A 149 38.65 -27.65 -3.70
C TYR A 149 38.50 -28.69 -4.80
#